data_AF-A0A969E4H2-F1
#
_entry.id   AF-A0A969E4H2-F1
#
_cell.length_a   1.000
_cell.length_b   1.000
_cell.length_c   1.000
_cell.angle_alpha   90.00
_cell.angle_beta   90.00
_cell.angle_gamma   90.00
#
_symmetry.space_group_name_H-M   'P 1'
#
loop_
_entity.id
_entity.type
_entity.pdbx_description
1 polymer ?
#
loop_
_entity_poly.entity_id
_entity_poly.type
_entity_poly.pdbx_seq_one_letter_code
_entity_poly.pdbx_strand_id
1 'polypeptide(L)'
;MYGPSDATNGIPTRVLRNDLTSLSSFMKSNFQYETGAFENFDYLTNSDKFLIRLDYNINDYNKFNIRYSHHNSISDAPISNSAQLGNGNRANQGAGVSVAYENAGYQLQDNTRSIVAELNSTFGSSSLIRSSQVTIIRMKTVFIKIEQLYFLLLTSEVVSITQTISV
;
A
#
# COMPACT_ATOMS: atom_id res chain seq x y z
N MET A 1 -11.51 -18.97 7.66
CA MET A 1 -10.44 -19.40 6.73
C MET A 1 -10.99 -20.58 5.93
N TYR A 2 -10.91 -20.56 4.60
CA TYR A 2 -11.32 -21.69 3.73
C TYR A 2 -10.10 -22.59 3.51
N GLY A 3 -10.27 -23.91 3.64
CA GLY A 3 -9.21 -24.89 3.41
C GLY A 3 -9.70 -26.05 2.52
N PRO A 4 -8.79 -26.89 1.98
CA PRO A 4 -9.10 -28.11 1.22
C PRO A 4 -10.15 -28.99 1.91
N SER A 5 -10.79 -29.88 1.14
CA SER A 5 -11.90 -30.75 1.60
C SER A 5 -11.65 -31.50 2.91
N ASP A 6 -10.38 -31.78 3.23
CA ASP A 6 -9.98 -32.54 4.41
C ASP A 6 -9.44 -31.64 5.54
N ALA A 7 -9.76 -30.33 5.51
CA ALA A 7 -9.40 -29.39 6.57
C ALA A 7 -10.34 -29.57 7.79
N THR A 8 -9.75 -29.81 8.96
CA THR A 8 -10.48 -30.08 10.22
C THR A 8 -11.06 -28.84 10.89
N ASN A 9 -10.67 -27.63 10.44
CA ASN A 9 -11.10 -26.35 11.00
C ASN A 9 -11.44 -25.33 9.90
N GLY A 10 -12.67 -25.36 9.37
CA GLY A 10 -13.17 -24.38 8.38
C GLY A 10 -14.36 -24.89 7.56
N ILE A 11 -14.91 -24.03 6.68
CA ILE A 11 -15.85 -24.49 5.65
C ILE A 11 -15.00 -25.19 4.56
N PRO A 12 -15.15 -26.51 4.36
CA PRO A 12 -14.33 -27.26 3.41
C PRO A 12 -14.66 -26.83 1.97
N THR A 13 -13.62 -26.70 1.16
CA THR A 13 -13.75 -26.53 -0.29
C THR A 13 -13.83 -27.87 -0.99
N ARG A 14 -14.45 -27.90 -2.18
CA ARG A 14 -14.49 -29.08 -3.06
C ARG A 14 -13.13 -29.47 -3.64
N VAL A 15 -12.10 -28.63 -3.46
CA VAL A 15 -10.74 -28.89 -3.95
C VAL A 15 -10.03 -29.82 -2.97
N LEU A 16 -9.52 -30.94 -3.46
CA LEU A 16 -8.76 -31.91 -2.67
C LEU A 16 -7.35 -31.40 -2.38
N ARG A 17 -6.81 -31.73 -1.20
CA ARG A 17 -5.42 -31.38 -0.85
C ARG A 17 -4.40 -32.02 -1.81
N ASN A 18 -4.69 -33.23 -2.28
CA ASN A 18 -3.79 -33.96 -3.18
C ASN A 18 -3.68 -33.30 -4.56
N ASP A 19 -4.79 -32.72 -5.05
CA ASP A 19 -4.81 -31.98 -6.31
C ASP A 19 -3.96 -30.71 -6.21
N LEU A 20 -4.05 -29.98 -5.09
CA LEU A 20 -3.23 -28.80 -4.84
C LEU A 20 -1.74 -29.16 -4.76
N THR A 21 -1.41 -30.23 -4.04
CA THR A 21 -0.01 -30.68 -3.92
C THR A 21 0.58 -31.10 -5.27
N SER A 22 -0.21 -31.80 -6.09
CA SER A 22 0.18 -32.23 -7.43
C SER A 22 0.37 -31.05 -8.36
N LEU A 23 -0.54 -30.07 -8.33
CA LEU A 23 -0.45 -28.86 -9.13
C LEU A 23 0.77 -28.01 -8.75
N SER A 24 1.02 -27.81 -7.44
CA SER A 24 2.22 -27.12 -6.95
C SER A 24 3.51 -27.77 -7.47
N SER A 25 3.59 -29.10 -7.38
CA SER A 25 4.73 -29.87 -7.88
C SER A 25 4.90 -29.76 -9.39
N PHE A 26 3.79 -29.81 -10.13
CA PHE A 26 3.77 -29.63 -11.59
C PHE A 26 4.26 -28.23 -11.99
N MET A 27 3.80 -27.17 -11.30
CA MET A 27 4.22 -25.80 -11.55
C MET A 27 5.71 -25.58 -11.29
N LYS A 28 6.21 -26.14 -10.18
CA LYS A 28 7.63 -26.12 -9.84
C LYS A 28 8.49 -26.85 -10.88
N SER A 29 8.08 -28.06 -11.27
CA SER A 29 8.86 -28.91 -12.18
C SER A 29 8.86 -28.41 -13.63
N ASN A 30 7.77 -27.81 -14.12
CA ASN A 30 7.64 -27.44 -15.53
C ASN A 30 7.87 -25.96 -15.79
N PHE A 31 7.59 -25.10 -14.80
CA PHE A 31 7.65 -23.65 -14.96
C PHE A 31 8.58 -22.96 -13.96
N GLN A 32 9.25 -23.70 -13.07
CA GLN A 32 10.10 -23.15 -12.01
C GLN A 32 9.37 -22.12 -11.13
N TYR A 33 8.04 -22.28 -10.99
CA TYR A 33 7.19 -21.39 -10.22
C TYR A 33 6.87 -22.01 -8.85
N GLU A 34 7.24 -21.32 -7.78
CA GLU A 34 6.91 -21.70 -6.41
C GLU A 34 5.54 -21.12 -6.04
N THR A 35 4.54 -22.00 -5.86
CA THR A 35 3.17 -21.57 -5.54
C THR A 35 3.03 -21.02 -4.12
N GLY A 36 3.89 -21.42 -3.19
CA GLY A 36 3.75 -21.12 -1.76
C GLY A 36 2.71 -22.01 -1.07
N ALA A 37 2.42 -21.70 0.21
CA ALA A 37 1.47 -22.47 1.00
C ALA A 37 0.02 -22.27 0.51
N PHE A 38 -0.85 -23.26 0.68
CA PHE A 38 -2.29 -23.14 0.40
C PHE A 38 -3.15 -23.22 1.69
N GLU A 39 -2.50 -23.39 2.85
CA GLU A 39 -3.10 -23.41 4.19
C GLU A 39 -2.16 -22.72 5.18
N ASN A 40 -2.71 -22.22 6.30
CA ASN A 40 -1.97 -21.68 7.45
C ASN A 40 -0.88 -20.64 7.10
N PHE A 41 -1.21 -19.71 6.20
CA PHE A 41 -0.38 -18.55 5.90
C PHE A 41 -1.15 -17.25 6.16
N ASP A 42 -0.43 -16.20 6.53
CA ASP A 42 -0.98 -14.88 6.79
C ASP A 42 -0.47 -13.88 5.74
N TYR A 43 -1.36 -13.01 5.27
CA TYR A 43 -0.95 -11.87 4.46
C TYR A 43 -0.29 -10.83 5.36
N LEU A 44 0.96 -10.49 5.07
CA LEU A 44 1.72 -9.56 5.88
C LEU A 44 1.42 -8.12 5.45
N THR A 45 1.30 -7.24 6.43
CA THR A 45 1.21 -5.80 6.20
C THR A 45 2.24 -5.10 7.06
N ASN A 46 3.14 -4.37 6.42
CA ASN A 46 4.17 -3.58 7.08
C ASN A 46 4.05 -2.11 6.65
N SER A 47 4.25 -1.20 7.59
CA SER A 47 4.16 0.24 7.37
C SER A 47 5.21 0.98 8.21
N ASP A 48 6.24 1.48 7.54
CA ASP A 48 7.27 2.32 8.13
C ASP A 48 6.85 3.79 8.02
N LYS A 49 6.62 4.41 9.18
CA LYS A 49 6.19 5.81 9.29
C LYS A 49 7.18 6.61 10.08
N PHE A 50 7.56 7.76 9.54
CA PHE A 50 8.48 8.67 10.20
C PHE A 50 8.03 10.12 9.99
N LEU A 51 8.08 10.90 11.06
CA LEU A 51 7.69 12.31 11.04
C LEU A 51 8.71 13.13 11.81
N ILE A 52 9.22 14.17 11.17
CA ILE A 52 10.03 15.21 11.81
C ILE A 52 9.24 16.50 11.76
N ARG A 53 9.24 17.21 12.89
CA ARG A 53 8.80 18.59 12.96
C ARG A 53 9.86 19.42 13.66
N LEU A 54 10.19 20.57 13.08
CA LEU A 54 11.05 21.57 13.68
C LEU A 54 10.32 22.92 13.65
N ASP A 55 10.12 23.47 14.83
CA ASP A 55 9.56 24.79 15.04
C ASP A 55 10.67 25.71 15.55
N TYR A 56 10.85 26.85 14.90
CA TYR A 56 11.88 27.83 15.24
C TYR A 56 11.28 29.23 15.39
N ASN A 57 11.45 29.80 16.58
CA ASN A 57 11.09 31.19 16.85
C ASN A 57 12.29 32.07 16.49
N ILE A 58 12.22 32.75 15.34
CA ILE A 58 13.31 33.62 14.87
C ILE A 58 13.36 34.89 15.72
N ASN A 59 12.19 35.47 16.00
CA ASN A 59 11.96 36.59 16.92
C ASN A 59 10.48 36.66 17.28
N ASP A 60 10.07 37.65 18.09
CA ASP A 60 8.67 37.83 18.53
C ASP A 60 7.67 37.98 17.38
N TYR A 61 8.16 38.37 16.20
CA TYR A 61 7.38 38.67 15.02
C TYR A 61 7.46 37.62 13.92
N ASN A 62 8.38 36.66 14.00
CA ASN A 62 8.67 35.70 12.93
C ASN A 62 8.81 34.28 13.48
N LYS A 63 7.92 33.40 13.04
CA LYS A 63 7.90 31.98 13.43
C LYS A 63 8.02 31.13 12.18
N PHE A 64 9.00 30.24 12.18
CA PHE A 64 9.24 29.29 11.11
C PHE A 64 8.90 27.87 11.59
N ASN A 65 8.27 27.08 10.73
CA ASN A 65 7.97 25.68 10.97
C ASN A 65 8.31 24.88 9.73
N ILE A 66 8.95 23.73 9.92
CA ILE A 66 9.16 22.74 8.88
C ILE A 66 8.71 21.37 9.36
N ARG A 67 7.98 20.66 8.50
CA ARG A 67 7.49 19.31 8.74
C ARG A 67 7.86 18.40 7.59
N TYR A 68 8.51 17.28 7.91
CA TYR A 68 8.77 16.18 6.99
C TYR A 68 7.96 14.95 7.40
N SER A 69 7.28 14.33 6.44
CA SER A 69 6.56 13.07 6.64
C SER A 69 7.03 12.03 5.64
N HIS A 70 7.31 10.83 6.14
CA HIS A 70 7.72 9.67 5.38
C HIS A 70 6.81 8.49 5.71
N HIS A 71 6.32 7.82 4.67
CA HIS A 71 5.42 6.69 4.77
C HIS A 71 5.80 5.68 3.69
N ASN A 72 6.34 4.53 4.07
CA ASN A 72 6.51 3.39 3.18
C ASN A 72 5.63 2.27 3.69
N SER A 73 4.71 1.78 2.87
CA SER A 73 3.85 0.66 3.25
C SER A 73 3.95 -0.44 2.21
N ILE A 74 3.95 -1.68 2.68
CA ILE A 74 3.81 -2.88 1.86
C ILE A 74 2.68 -3.70 2.49
N SER A 75 1.73 -4.13 1.67
CA SER A 75 0.62 -4.97 2.09
C SER A 75 0.45 -6.09 1.09
N ASP A 76 0.43 -7.32 1.56
CA ASP A 76 0.01 -8.44 0.72
C ASP A 76 -1.51 -8.38 0.56
N ALA A 77 -1.98 -8.58 -0.66
CA ALA A 77 -3.38 -8.63 -0.99
C ALA A 77 -3.70 -10.00 -1.62
N PRO A 78 -4.84 -10.61 -1.25
CA PRO A 78 -5.27 -11.84 -1.90
C PRO A 78 -5.58 -11.60 -3.37
N ILE A 79 -5.64 -12.68 -4.15
CA ILE A 79 -6.03 -12.64 -5.56
C ILE A 79 -7.36 -11.87 -5.74
N SER A 80 -7.42 -11.04 -6.80
CA SER A 80 -8.60 -10.22 -7.10
C SER A 80 -9.88 -11.04 -7.21
N ASN A 81 -10.97 -10.50 -6.65
CA ASN A 81 -12.31 -11.06 -6.76
C ASN A 81 -13.15 -10.42 -7.88
N SER A 82 -12.51 -9.71 -8.82
CA SER A 82 -13.24 -9.00 -9.87
C SER A 82 -14.04 -9.96 -10.77
N ALA A 83 -15.36 -9.74 -10.83
CA ALA A 83 -16.31 -10.50 -11.65
C ALA A 83 -16.45 -9.95 -13.09
N GLN A 84 -15.42 -9.24 -13.59
CA GLN A 84 -15.48 -8.49 -14.85
C GLN A 84 -15.65 -9.38 -16.10
N LEU A 85 -15.51 -10.71 -15.96
CA LEU A 85 -15.72 -11.71 -17.01
C LEU A 85 -16.82 -12.74 -16.65
N GLY A 86 -17.83 -12.35 -15.85
CA GLY A 86 -19.01 -13.17 -15.51
C GLY A 86 -19.07 -13.60 -14.04
N ASN A 87 -19.82 -14.67 -13.73
CA ASN A 87 -20.01 -15.26 -12.39
C ASN A 87 -18.74 -16.00 -11.88
N GLY A 88 -17.59 -15.34 -11.86
CA GLY A 88 -16.31 -15.90 -11.42
C GLY A 88 -15.84 -15.28 -10.11
N ASN A 89 -16.37 -15.72 -8.97
CA ASN A 89 -15.79 -15.36 -7.68
C ASN A 89 -14.52 -16.23 -7.49
N ARG A 90 -13.35 -15.68 -7.87
CA ARG A 90 -12.06 -16.42 -7.87
C ARG A 90 -11.30 -16.33 -6.55
N ALA A 91 -11.61 -15.32 -5.74
CA ALA A 91 -11.08 -15.20 -4.39
C ALA A 91 -11.82 -16.17 -3.46
N ASN A 92 -11.11 -16.67 -2.45
CA ASN A 92 -11.54 -17.57 -1.36
C ASN A 92 -12.74 -17.05 -0.55
N GLN A 93 -13.85 -16.73 -1.22
CA GLN A 93 -15.04 -16.09 -0.69
C GLN A 93 -16.17 -17.12 -0.75
N GLY A 94 -16.51 -17.66 0.41
CA GLY A 94 -17.91 -17.91 0.72
C GLY A 94 -18.46 -19.32 0.49
N ALA A 95 -17.94 -20.10 -0.46
CA ALA A 95 -18.68 -21.27 -0.94
C ALA A 95 -17.86 -22.54 -1.22
N GLY A 96 -16.62 -22.63 -0.73
CA GLY A 96 -15.84 -23.88 -0.86
C GLY A 96 -15.60 -24.29 -2.32
N VAL A 97 -15.37 -23.32 -3.21
CA VAL A 97 -15.38 -23.49 -4.67
C VAL A 97 -13.95 -23.56 -5.24
N SER A 98 -13.01 -22.89 -4.56
CA SER A 98 -11.63 -22.70 -4.97
C SER A 98 -10.71 -22.54 -3.75
N VAL A 99 -9.41 -22.75 -3.96
CA VAL A 99 -8.33 -22.45 -3.01
C VAL A 99 -7.26 -21.68 -3.79
N ALA A 100 -6.79 -20.58 -3.23
CA ALA A 100 -5.64 -19.84 -3.75
C ALA A 100 -4.37 -20.16 -2.94
N TYR A 101 -3.24 -20.27 -3.62
CA TYR A 101 -1.94 -20.34 -2.97
C TYR A 101 -1.49 -18.95 -2.52
N GLU A 102 -0.60 -18.91 -1.54
CA GLU A 102 0.04 -17.72 -0.97
C GLU A 102 0.60 -16.78 -2.05
N ASN A 103 1.34 -17.32 -3.02
CA ASN A 103 1.98 -16.51 -4.06
C ASN A 103 1.04 -16.16 -5.24
N ALA A 104 -0.24 -16.55 -5.18
CA ALA A 104 -1.23 -16.18 -6.19
C ALA A 104 -1.81 -14.77 -5.97
N GLY A 105 -1.51 -14.15 -4.82
CA GLY A 105 -1.85 -12.77 -4.52
C GLY A 105 -0.91 -11.76 -5.19
N TYR A 106 -1.02 -10.50 -4.76
CA TYR A 106 -0.14 -9.42 -5.19
C TYR A 106 0.24 -8.56 -3.99
N GLN A 107 1.42 -7.95 -4.05
CA GLN A 107 1.84 -6.98 -3.04
C GLN A 107 1.49 -5.57 -3.50
N LEU A 108 0.87 -4.80 -2.61
CA LEU A 108 0.61 -3.37 -2.75
C LEU A 108 1.68 -2.60 -2.00
N GLN A 109 2.47 -1.82 -2.74
CA GLN A 109 3.43 -0.90 -2.14
C GLN A 109 2.93 0.54 -2.26
N ASP A 110 2.81 1.23 -1.13
CA ASP A 110 2.42 2.64 -1.05
C ASP A 110 3.51 3.45 -0.35
N ASN A 111 4.34 4.10 -1.16
CA ASN A 111 5.38 5.01 -0.69
C ASN A 111 4.92 6.46 -0.86
N THR A 112 5.05 7.28 0.17
CA THR A 112 4.70 8.71 0.16
C THR A 112 5.67 9.48 1.02
N ARG A 113 6.15 10.60 0.47
CA ARG A 113 6.99 11.57 1.17
C ARG A 113 6.41 12.97 0.97
N SER A 114 6.44 13.78 2.02
CA SER A 114 6.03 15.19 1.94
C SER A 114 6.90 16.07 2.82
N ILE A 115 7.13 17.29 2.34
CA ILE A 115 7.79 18.35 3.09
C ILE A 115 6.91 19.60 3.02
N VAL A 116 6.69 20.21 4.19
CA VAL A 116 5.93 21.45 4.34
C VAL A 116 6.80 22.42 5.11
N ALA A 117 7.01 23.60 4.56
CA ALA A 117 7.69 24.70 5.22
C ALA A 117 6.73 25.89 5.31
N GLU A 118 6.65 26.50 6.48
CA GLU A 118 5.76 27.62 6.77
C GLU A 118 6.55 28.73 7.48
N LEU A 119 6.41 29.96 6.99
CA LEU A 119 6.91 31.15 7.64
C LEU A 119 5.72 32.07 7.98
N ASN A 120 5.60 32.42 9.26
CA ASN A 120 4.58 33.33 9.75
C ASN A 120 5.26 34.61 10.25
N SER A 121 4.92 35.74 9.62
CA SER A 121 5.50 37.05 9.92
C SER A 121 4.40 38.05 10.29
N THR A 122 4.61 38.79 11.38
CA THR A 122 3.75 39.89 11.84
C THR A 122 4.49 41.22 11.74
N PHE A 123 3.93 42.22 11.06
CA PHE A 123 4.52 43.56 10.92
C PHE A 123 3.67 44.61 11.65
N GLY A 124 4.30 45.60 12.30
CA GLY A 124 3.65 46.51 13.24
C GLY A 124 2.86 47.68 12.63
N SER A 125 1.92 48.18 13.46
CA SER A 125 0.96 49.32 13.33
C SER A 125 -0.47 48.96 12.89
N SER A 126 -0.65 47.88 12.15
CA SER A 126 -1.97 47.28 11.89
C SER A 126 -1.73 45.80 11.67
N SER A 127 -2.46 44.95 12.39
CA SER A 127 -2.29 43.50 12.48
C SER A 127 -2.39 42.78 11.11
N LEU A 128 -1.38 42.95 10.26
CA LEU A 128 -1.23 42.22 9.01
C LEU A 128 -0.38 40.99 9.32
N ILE A 129 -1.05 39.83 9.37
CA ILE A 129 -0.41 38.53 9.53
C ILE A 129 -0.16 37.99 8.12
N ARG A 130 1.09 37.97 7.68
CA ARG A 130 1.46 37.33 6.40
C ARG A 130 1.96 35.92 6.71
N SER A 131 1.17 34.92 6.34
CA SER A 131 1.62 33.53 6.30
C SER A 131 2.14 33.22 4.89
N SER A 132 3.15 32.38 4.76
CA SER A 132 3.54 31.78 3.48
C SER A 132 3.79 30.30 3.72
N GLN A 133 2.98 29.46 3.09
CA GLN A 133 3.13 28.00 3.12
C GLN A 133 3.75 27.56 1.81
N VAL A 134 4.80 26.73 1.87
CA VAL A 134 5.32 25.99 0.73
C VAL A 134 5.11 24.52 1.03
N THR A 135 4.22 23.93 0.26
CA THR A 135 3.85 22.51 0.35
C THR A 135 4.40 21.82 -0.89
N ILE A 136 5.30 20.85 -0.72
CA ILE A 136 5.79 20.01 -1.82
C ILE A 136 5.23 18.60 -1.59
N ILE A 137 4.34 18.14 -2.48
CA ILE A 137 3.57 16.90 -2.31
C ILE A 137 3.86 15.85 -3.40
N ARG A 138 4.09 14.63 -2.88
CA ARG A 138 3.95 13.25 -3.41
C ARG A 138 4.75 12.82 -4.64
N MET A 139 5.67 11.89 -4.38
CA MET A 139 5.95 10.79 -5.31
C MET A 139 5.20 9.57 -4.79
N LYS A 140 4.07 9.22 -5.42
CA LYS A 140 3.36 7.95 -5.16
C LYS A 140 3.88 6.94 -6.16
N THR A 141 4.54 5.89 -5.68
CA THR A 141 4.95 4.77 -6.53
C THR A 141 4.22 3.55 -6.05
N VAL A 142 3.34 3.01 -6.91
CA VAL A 142 2.64 1.75 -6.66
C VAL A 142 3.37 0.66 -7.43
N PHE A 143 3.98 -0.26 -6.70
CA PHE A 143 4.48 -1.50 -7.28
C PHE A 143 3.44 -2.58 -7.09
N ILE A 144 3.15 -3.30 -8.17
CA ILE A 144 2.41 -4.56 -8.12
C ILE A 144 3.43 -5.65 -8.40
N LYS A 145 3.76 -6.44 -7.37
CA LYS A 145 4.62 -7.62 -7.53
C LYS A 145 3.74 -8.81 -7.90
N ILE A 146 3.93 -9.33 -9.11
CA ILE A 146 3.48 -10.66 -9.53
C ILE A 146 4.77 -11.47 -9.71
N GLU A 147 4.97 -12.54 -8.93
CA GLU A 147 6.16 -13.38 -9.04
C GLU A 147 6.36 -13.78 -10.52
N GLN A 148 7.52 -13.40 -11.09
CA GLN A 148 8.00 -13.43 -12.50
C GLN A 148 7.93 -12.13 -13.33
N LEU A 149 7.25 -11.06 -12.90
CA LEU A 149 7.25 -9.79 -13.65
C LEU A 149 6.97 -8.58 -12.75
N TYR A 150 7.96 -7.69 -12.59
CA TYR A 150 7.75 -6.38 -11.95
C TYR A 150 7.06 -5.45 -12.95
N PHE A 151 5.80 -5.08 -12.70
CA PHE A 151 5.13 -4.03 -13.46
C PHE A 151 5.20 -2.70 -12.69
N LEU A 152 5.92 -1.74 -13.26
CA LEU A 152 6.12 -0.41 -12.70
C LEU A 152 5.04 0.55 -13.22
N LEU A 153 4.07 0.91 -12.39
CA LEU A 153 3.20 2.04 -12.68
C LEU A 153 3.76 3.28 -11.96
N LEU A 154 4.57 4.08 -12.67
CA LEU A 154 4.98 5.39 -12.17
C LEU A 154 3.84 6.39 -12.40
N THR A 155 3.18 6.82 -11.34
CA THR A 155 2.32 7.99 -11.36
C THR A 155 2.96 9.07 -10.50
N SER A 156 3.78 9.95 -11.09
CA SER A 156 4.24 11.16 -10.41
C SER A 156 3.20 12.26 -10.58
N GLU A 157 2.56 12.70 -9.49
CA GLU A 157 1.75 13.91 -9.48
C GLU A 157 2.50 14.99 -8.71
N VAL A 158 2.94 16.05 -9.40
CA VAL A 158 3.45 17.26 -8.76
C VAL A 158 2.23 18.05 -8.27
N VAL A 159 1.96 18.01 -6.97
CA VAL A 159 0.86 18.81 -6.40
C VAL A 159 1.42 20.13 -5.87
N SER A 160 1.19 21.15 -6.69
CA SER A 160 1.20 22.62 -6.49
C SER A 160 2.07 23.24 -5.39
N ILE A 161 2.89 24.22 -5.80
CA ILE A 161 3.38 25.28 -4.90
C ILE A 161 2.22 26.28 -4.71
N THR A 162 1.59 26.28 -3.54
CA THR A 162 0.54 27.26 -3.20
C THR A 162 1.09 28.29 -2.23
N GLN A 163 1.52 29.45 -2.73
CA GLN A 163 1.85 30.59 -1.87
C GLN A 163 0.56 31.37 -1.56
N THR A 164 -0.02 31.16 -0.39
CA THR A 164 -1.13 31.99 0.09
C THR A 164 -0.57 33.16 0.88
N ILE A 165 -0.59 34.37 0.32
CA ILE A 165 -0.27 35.61 1.05
C ILE A 165 -1.60 36.17 1.57
N SER A 166 -1.88 35.98 2.85
CA SER A 166 -2.98 36.70 3.51
C SER A 166 -2.50 38.11 3.88
N VAL A 167 -3.29 39.12 3.51
CA VAL A 167 -3.12 40.52 3.94
C VAL A 167 -4.09 40.76 5.07
#